data_AF-A0A7J3NUC7-F1
#
_entry.id   AF-A0A7J3NUC7-F1
#
_cell.length_a   1.000
_cell.length_b   1.000
_cell.length_c   1.000
_cell.angle_alpha   90.00
_cell.angle_beta   90.00
_cell.angle_gamma   90.00
#
_symmetry.space_group_name_H-M   'P 1'
#
loop_
_entity.id
_entity.type
_entity.pdbx_description
1 polymer ?
#
loop_
_entity_poly.entity_id
_entity_poly.type
_entity_poly.pdbx_seq_one_letter_code
_entity_poly.pdbx_strand_id
1 'polypeptide(L)'
;MGEDQIAVVKINEDYCSRCLVCYSLCPYEAIEKDVETGKVEINIQKCQVCGLCYSACPAFAIEIAYYSYDELVKYVEKMRNKTKADTLICMCRGNSPSTGEIRDILESKGLNVENYIPLRLPCSGRMPAEFIFNILELGIKRIISIQCEDEFCRYKEGTKASTKRMLLTRKVLEDLGYPSEALMVIKYSRKAIYFTEECVGCDKCVFICPFEAIEAEDLATPKVLEDRCKGCGACALVCPHHAIQVKGFEFNEVLKRYMDVAVKLKANGKSPLILAFCCQWSEFKALDNPNLLIEKNVIPLEIPCFNALDPVHVVNALKNGFDGVVGIVCSDDDCKLREGRIISKTNMDVLKIVLDRFGLTGRFELLETSPRFMNTLEKKLDDFVRKISNLSSAKPIQVKEEV
;
A
#
# COMPACT_ATOMS: atom_id res chain seq x y z
N MET A 1 20.72 -13.91 12.70
CA MET A 1 19.27 -13.75 12.89
C MET A 1 19.05 -13.53 14.38
N GLY A 2 18.45 -12.41 14.79
CA GLY A 2 18.17 -12.15 16.21
C GLY A 2 16.92 -12.90 16.68
N GLU A 3 16.94 -13.40 17.91
CA GLU A 3 15.99 -14.38 18.49
C GLU A 3 14.56 -13.86 18.77
N ASP A 4 14.18 -12.64 18.38
CA ASP A 4 12.92 -11.99 18.82
C ASP A 4 11.86 -11.73 17.73
N GLN A 5 12.02 -12.24 16.51
CA GLN A 5 11.08 -11.92 15.42
C GLN A 5 9.97 -12.97 15.25
N ILE A 6 8.76 -12.61 15.66
CA ILE A 6 7.55 -13.44 15.48
C ILE A 6 7.10 -13.36 14.02
N ALA A 7 7.21 -14.48 13.30
CA ALA A 7 6.73 -14.63 11.92
C ALA A 7 5.20 -14.47 11.83
N VAL A 8 4.76 -13.76 10.80
CA VAL A 8 3.34 -13.42 10.58
C VAL A 8 2.53 -14.57 10.00
N VAL A 9 3.15 -15.49 9.26
CA VAL A 9 2.46 -16.64 8.66
C VAL A 9 3.09 -17.92 9.20
N LYS A 10 2.25 -18.85 9.65
CA LYS A 10 2.68 -20.14 10.20
C LYS A 10 1.78 -21.27 9.70
N ILE A 11 2.28 -22.50 9.73
CA ILE A 11 1.50 -23.71 9.46
C ILE A 11 1.30 -24.42 10.79
N ASN A 12 0.06 -24.76 11.08
CA ASN A 12 -0.32 -25.62 12.17
C ASN A 12 -0.25 -27.08 11.68
N GLU A 13 0.79 -27.80 12.11
CA GLU A 13 1.05 -29.17 11.66
C GLU A 13 -0.01 -30.18 12.11
N ASP A 14 -0.75 -29.88 13.18
CA ASP A 14 -1.83 -30.76 13.66
C ASP A 14 -3.04 -30.76 12.72
N TYR A 15 -3.28 -29.65 12.01
CA TYR A 15 -4.33 -29.53 10.99
C TYR A 15 -3.84 -29.81 9.57
N CYS A 16 -2.52 -29.80 9.32
CA CYS A 16 -1.98 -29.87 7.97
C CYS A 16 -2.16 -31.25 7.33
N SER A 17 -2.98 -31.34 6.27
CA SER A 17 -3.21 -32.58 5.52
C SER A 17 -2.10 -32.95 4.54
N ARG A 18 -1.02 -32.15 4.44
CA ARG A 18 0.11 -32.36 3.52
C ARG A 18 -0.29 -32.49 2.03
N CYS A 19 -1.42 -31.88 1.63
CA CYS A 19 -1.95 -31.94 0.26
C CYS A 19 -1.18 -31.11 -0.79
N LEU A 20 -0.17 -30.33 -0.37
CA LEU A 20 0.70 -29.51 -1.23
C LEU A 20 0.03 -28.37 -2.04
N VAL A 21 -1.25 -28.07 -1.82
CA VAL A 21 -1.94 -26.95 -2.49
C VAL A 21 -1.23 -25.61 -2.24
N CYS A 22 -0.81 -25.37 -0.99
CA CYS A 22 -0.06 -24.16 -0.63
C CYS A 22 1.30 -24.06 -1.35
N TYR A 23 1.96 -25.20 -1.56
CA TYR A 23 3.23 -25.31 -2.28
C TYR A 23 3.05 -24.93 -3.74
N SER A 24 2.09 -25.55 -4.43
CA SER A 24 1.82 -25.29 -5.86
C SER A 24 1.34 -23.86 -6.14
N LEU A 25 0.65 -23.22 -5.20
CA LEU A 25 0.10 -21.88 -5.39
C LEU A 25 1.07 -20.74 -5.06
N CYS A 26 2.19 -21.00 -4.40
CA CYS A 26 3.07 -19.95 -3.90
C CYS A 26 3.93 -19.36 -5.03
N PRO A 27 3.70 -18.12 -5.49
CA PRO A 27 4.44 -17.55 -6.62
C PRO A 27 5.84 -17.02 -6.24
N TYR A 28 6.27 -17.33 -5.01
CA TYR A 28 7.52 -16.90 -4.40
C TYR A 28 8.37 -18.08 -3.93
N GLU A 29 7.92 -19.31 -4.16
CA GLU A 29 8.65 -20.52 -3.74
C GLU A 29 9.02 -20.48 -2.24
N ALA A 30 8.14 -19.87 -1.45
CA ALA A 30 8.31 -19.69 -0.01
C ALA A 30 7.80 -20.88 0.81
N ILE A 31 7.17 -21.86 0.16
CA ILE A 31 6.77 -23.11 0.80
C ILE A 31 7.78 -24.16 0.37
N GLU A 32 8.42 -24.79 1.34
CA GLU A 32 9.36 -25.90 1.14
C GLU A 32 8.67 -27.19 1.55
N LYS A 33 9.01 -28.30 0.91
CA LYS A 33 8.44 -29.62 1.21
C LYS A 33 9.55 -30.58 1.54
N ASP A 34 9.36 -31.34 2.61
CA ASP A 34 10.21 -32.47 2.94
C ASP A 34 9.81 -33.68 2.07
N VAL A 35 10.79 -34.29 1.41
CA VAL A 35 10.54 -35.34 0.41
C VAL A 35 10.12 -36.66 1.07
N GLU A 36 10.59 -36.94 2.28
CA GLU A 36 10.36 -38.22 2.96
C GLU A 36 9.04 -38.22 3.72
N THR A 37 8.77 -37.13 4.45
CA THR A 37 7.62 -37.01 5.35
C THR A 37 6.43 -36.30 4.70
N GLY A 38 6.64 -35.56 3.61
CA GLY A 38 5.64 -34.70 3.00
C GLY A 38 5.29 -33.47 3.84
N LYS A 39 6.04 -33.21 4.93
CA LYS A 39 5.88 -32.01 5.76
C LYS A 39 6.13 -30.77 4.92
N VAL A 40 5.36 -29.71 5.15
CA VAL A 40 5.54 -28.43 4.46
C VAL A 40 5.93 -27.34 5.44
N GLU A 41 6.90 -26.51 5.08
CA GLU A 41 7.37 -25.41 5.92
C GLU A 41 7.39 -24.10 5.15
N ILE A 42 7.17 -22.99 5.85
CA ILE A 42 7.22 -21.65 5.24
C ILE A 42 8.62 -21.08 5.45
N ASN A 43 9.36 -20.90 4.36
CA ASN A 43 10.53 -20.05 4.34
C ASN A 43 10.10 -18.59 4.47
N ILE A 44 10.08 -18.09 5.71
CA ILE A 44 9.65 -16.72 6.01
C ILE A 44 10.51 -15.67 5.31
N GLN A 45 11.77 -15.97 4.95
CA GLN A 45 12.63 -15.03 4.22
C GLN A 45 12.25 -14.88 2.73
N LYS A 46 11.47 -15.81 2.18
CA LYS A 46 10.91 -15.69 0.82
C LYS A 46 9.46 -15.21 0.83
N CYS A 47 8.74 -15.43 1.93
CA CYS A 47 7.31 -15.13 2.05
C CYS A 47 7.02 -13.63 1.90
N GLN A 48 6.11 -13.27 1.00
CA GLN A 48 5.69 -11.89 0.77
C GLN A 48 4.38 -11.52 1.49
N VAL A 49 3.87 -12.43 2.35
CA VAL A 49 2.62 -12.25 3.11
C VAL A 49 1.41 -11.93 2.22
N CYS A 50 1.36 -12.53 1.03
CA CYS A 50 0.28 -12.29 0.07
C CYS A 50 -1.06 -12.89 0.51
N GLY A 51 -1.03 -13.98 1.29
CA GLY A 51 -2.21 -14.69 1.79
C GLY A 51 -2.82 -15.71 0.83
N LEU A 52 -2.17 -16.00 -0.31
CA LEU A 52 -2.68 -16.98 -1.28
C LEU A 52 -2.77 -18.40 -0.68
N CYS A 53 -1.70 -18.88 -0.06
CA CYS A 53 -1.70 -20.17 0.61
C CYS A 53 -2.76 -20.24 1.71
N TYR A 54 -2.87 -19.18 2.53
CA TYR A 54 -3.88 -19.04 3.57
C TYR A 54 -5.29 -19.24 3.01
N SER A 55 -5.64 -18.53 1.93
CA SER A 55 -6.94 -18.58 1.25
C SER A 55 -7.28 -19.86 0.52
N ALA A 56 -6.30 -20.76 0.35
CA ALA A 56 -6.45 -21.96 -0.43
C ALA A 56 -6.25 -23.23 0.39
N CYS A 57 -5.92 -23.13 1.68
CA CYS A 57 -5.72 -24.29 2.53
C CYS A 57 -7.09 -24.91 2.88
N PRO A 58 -7.43 -26.11 2.36
CA PRO A 58 -8.73 -26.72 2.61
C PRO A 58 -8.89 -27.18 4.07
N ALA A 59 -7.78 -27.39 4.77
CA ALA A 59 -7.78 -27.79 6.19
C ALA A 59 -7.69 -26.60 7.15
N PHE A 60 -7.68 -25.36 6.64
CA PHE A 60 -7.48 -24.14 7.45
C PHE A 60 -6.23 -24.17 8.35
N ALA A 61 -5.21 -24.95 7.96
CA ALA A 61 -4.00 -25.16 8.74
C ALA A 61 -2.99 -24.00 8.67
N ILE A 62 -3.25 -22.96 7.86
CA ILE A 62 -2.34 -21.81 7.74
C ILE A 62 -2.90 -20.69 8.60
N GLU A 63 -2.06 -20.15 9.46
CA GLU A 63 -2.40 -19.04 10.35
C GLU A 63 -1.72 -17.76 9.85
N ILE A 64 -2.41 -16.63 9.98
CA ILE A 64 -1.89 -15.31 9.66
C ILE A 64 -2.15 -14.34 10.82
N ALA A 65 -1.14 -13.57 11.22
CA ALA A 65 -1.20 -12.72 12.41
C ALA A 65 -2.10 -11.48 12.26
N TYR A 66 -2.44 -11.08 11.03
CA TYR A 66 -3.34 -9.97 10.76
C TYR A 66 -4.12 -10.23 9.47
N TYR A 67 -5.35 -9.71 9.40
CA TYR A 67 -6.34 -10.03 8.36
C TYR A 67 -6.74 -11.51 8.34
N SER A 68 -6.84 -12.14 9.51
CA SER A 68 -7.47 -13.45 9.60
C SER A 68 -8.94 -13.36 9.20
N TYR A 69 -9.54 -14.46 8.74
CA TYR A 69 -10.94 -14.45 8.31
C TYR A 69 -11.88 -13.95 9.39
N ASP A 70 -11.67 -14.40 10.63
CA ASP A 70 -12.48 -13.99 11.76
C ASP A 70 -12.37 -12.49 12.04
N GLU A 71 -11.17 -11.91 11.94
CA GLU A 71 -10.97 -10.46 12.09
C GLU A 71 -11.69 -9.68 10.99
N LEU A 72 -11.60 -10.15 9.74
CA LEU A 72 -12.25 -9.50 8.61
C LEU A 72 -13.79 -9.56 8.72
N VAL A 73 -14.35 -10.71 9.11
CA VAL A 73 -15.79 -10.87 9.32
C VAL A 73 -16.27 -9.97 10.46
N LYS A 74 -15.57 -9.97 11.61
CA LYS A 74 -15.88 -9.09 12.75
C LYS A 74 -15.81 -7.61 12.39
N TYR A 75 -14.84 -7.22 11.57
CA TYR A 75 -14.76 -5.85 11.06
C TYR A 75 -16.02 -5.47 10.27
N VAL A 76 -16.43 -6.32 9.32
CA VAL A 76 -17.61 -6.06 8.48
C VAL A 76 -18.88 -6.02 9.32
N GLU A 77 -19.05 -6.95 10.26
CA GLU A 77 -20.17 -6.97 11.20
C GLU A 77 -20.26 -5.67 12.02
N LYS A 78 -19.14 -5.25 12.63
CA LYS A 78 -19.05 -4.01 13.40
C LYS A 78 -19.40 -2.79 12.55
N MET A 79 -18.88 -2.72 11.33
CA MET A 79 -19.13 -1.60 10.42
C MET A 79 -20.58 -1.58 9.94
N ARG A 80 -21.16 -2.73 9.60
CA ARG A 80 -22.58 -2.85 9.24
C ARG A 80 -23.48 -2.38 10.36
N ASN A 81 -23.17 -2.75 11.61
CA ASN A 81 -23.95 -2.32 12.76
C ASN A 81 -23.91 -0.79 12.95
N LYS A 82 -22.77 -0.16 12.63
CA LYS A 82 -22.54 1.29 12.73
C LYS A 82 -23.16 2.08 11.56
N THR A 83 -22.99 1.63 10.32
CA THR A 83 -23.37 2.40 9.12
C THR A 83 -24.69 1.96 8.50
N LYS A 84 -25.20 0.78 8.88
CA LYS A 84 -26.36 0.10 8.26
C LYS A 84 -26.20 -0.13 6.75
N ALA A 85 -24.97 -0.07 6.24
CA ALA A 85 -24.68 -0.36 4.84
C ALA A 85 -24.91 -1.84 4.54
N ASP A 86 -25.51 -2.12 3.37
CA ASP A 86 -25.76 -3.47 2.87
C ASP A 86 -24.84 -3.83 1.70
N THR A 87 -23.86 -2.98 1.38
CA THR A 87 -22.83 -3.21 0.36
C THR A 87 -21.45 -3.22 0.99
N LEU A 88 -20.66 -4.25 0.71
CA LEU A 88 -19.24 -4.35 1.07
C LEU A 88 -18.39 -4.10 -0.18
N ILE A 89 -17.40 -3.21 -0.08
CA ILE A 89 -16.42 -2.98 -1.14
C ILE A 89 -15.04 -3.39 -0.65
N CYS A 90 -14.53 -4.49 -1.20
CA CYS A 90 -13.19 -5.00 -0.93
C CYS A 90 -12.19 -4.46 -1.95
N MET A 91 -11.05 -3.92 -1.50
CA MET A 91 -10.10 -3.23 -2.36
C MET A 91 -8.68 -3.74 -2.14
N CYS A 92 -7.98 -4.06 -3.22
CA CYS A 92 -6.54 -4.33 -3.15
C CYS A 92 -5.77 -3.03 -2.84
N ARG A 93 -4.87 -3.07 -1.85
CA ARG A 93 -3.92 -1.98 -1.58
C ARG A 93 -3.13 -1.64 -2.83
N GLY A 94 -2.78 -2.59 -3.70
CA GLY A 94 -1.98 -2.31 -4.89
C GLY A 94 -2.52 -1.25 -5.84
N ASN A 95 -3.84 -1.09 -5.98
CA ASN A 95 -4.41 0.00 -6.78
C ASN A 95 -4.77 1.23 -5.94
N SER A 96 -4.75 1.07 -4.62
CA SER A 96 -4.89 2.09 -3.58
C SER A 96 -5.87 3.18 -3.94
N PRO A 97 -7.16 2.90 -4.19
CA PRO A 97 -8.12 3.98 -4.13
C PRO A 97 -8.04 4.54 -2.69
N SER A 98 -7.66 5.81 -2.58
CA SER A 98 -8.12 6.60 -1.44
C SER A 98 -9.65 6.51 -1.40
N THR A 99 -10.27 6.70 -0.24
CA THR A 99 -11.73 6.55 -0.10
C THR A 99 -12.53 7.40 -1.10
N GLY A 100 -11.95 8.51 -1.60
CA GLY A 100 -12.55 9.34 -2.65
C GLY A 100 -12.61 8.67 -4.03
N GLU A 101 -11.58 7.92 -4.42
CA GLU A 101 -11.49 7.32 -5.76
C GLU A 101 -12.42 6.12 -5.95
N ILE A 102 -12.97 5.55 -4.86
CA ILE A 102 -13.92 4.44 -4.96
C ILE A 102 -15.14 4.87 -5.78
N ARG A 103 -15.64 6.10 -5.54
CA ARG A 103 -16.79 6.63 -6.26
C ARG A 103 -16.49 6.76 -7.75
N ASP A 104 -15.37 7.39 -8.09
CA ASP A 104 -14.93 7.54 -9.49
C ASP A 104 -14.78 6.17 -10.19
N ILE A 105 -14.23 5.17 -9.49
CA ILE A 105 -14.09 3.81 -10.03
C ILE A 105 -15.47 3.20 -10.29
N LEU A 106 -16.39 3.30 -9.34
CA LEU A 106 -17.75 2.76 -9.49
C LEU A 106 -18.53 3.48 -10.61
N GLU A 107 -18.45 4.81 -10.65
CA GLU A 107 -19.08 5.64 -11.69
C GLU A 107 -18.55 5.30 -13.08
N SER A 108 -17.23 5.10 -13.22
CA SER A 108 -16.63 4.64 -14.49
C SER A 108 -17.13 3.27 -14.97
N LYS A 109 -17.76 2.49 -14.07
CA LYS A 109 -18.40 1.20 -14.35
C LYS A 109 -19.92 1.28 -14.36
N GLY A 110 -20.50 2.49 -14.33
CA GLY A 110 -21.95 2.71 -14.33
C GLY A 110 -22.64 2.30 -13.03
N LEU A 111 -21.90 2.24 -11.91
CA LEU A 111 -22.42 1.87 -10.60
C LEU A 111 -22.52 3.10 -9.72
N ASN A 112 -23.70 3.34 -9.15
CA ASN A 112 -23.88 4.35 -8.11
C ASN A 112 -24.10 3.66 -6.76
N VAL A 113 -23.09 3.70 -5.88
CA VAL A 113 -23.15 3.14 -4.53
C VAL A 113 -22.66 4.20 -3.54
N GLU A 114 -23.60 4.77 -2.78
CA GLU A 114 -23.28 5.85 -1.84
C GLU A 114 -22.96 5.34 -0.43
N ASN A 115 -23.68 4.32 0.04
CA ASN A 115 -23.52 3.75 1.38
C ASN A 115 -22.90 2.35 1.30
N TYR A 116 -21.62 2.24 1.68
CA TYR A 116 -20.89 0.99 1.65
C TYR A 116 -19.92 0.86 2.82
N ILE A 117 -19.51 -0.37 3.09
CA ILE A 117 -18.42 -0.70 4.02
C ILE A 117 -17.14 -0.80 3.18
N PRO A 118 -16.14 0.07 3.37
CA PRO A 118 -14.86 -0.08 2.73
C PRO A 118 -14.01 -1.11 3.47
N LEU A 119 -13.50 -2.12 2.77
CA LEU A 119 -12.53 -3.07 3.31
C LEU A 119 -11.28 -3.09 2.44
N ARG A 120 -10.19 -2.53 2.96
CA ARG A 120 -8.91 -2.49 2.24
C ARG A 120 -8.01 -3.62 2.72
N LEU A 121 -7.47 -4.38 1.76
CA LEU A 121 -6.64 -5.56 2.01
C LEU A 121 -5.36 -5.47 1.18
N PRO A 122 -4.22 -6.02 1.62
CA PRO A 122 -3.02 -6.03 0.79
C PRO A 122 -3.27 -6.69 -0.58
N CYS A 123 -4.09 -7.74 -0.63
CA CYS A 123 -4.48 -8.44 -1.86
C CYS A 123 -5.86 -9.08 -1.70
N SER A 124 -6.72 -9.01 -2.73
CA SER A 124 -7.97 -9.79 -2.76
C SER A 124 -7.72 -11.30 -2.85
N GLY A 125 -6.52 -11.71 -3.29
CA GLY A 125 -6.09 -13.11 -3.33
C GLY A 125 -6.19 -13.82 -1.99
N ARG A 126 -6.15 -13.10 -0.87
CA ARG A 126 -6.28 -13.69 0.48
C ARG A 126 -7.71 -13.98 0.90
N MET A 127 -8.72 -13.55 0.14
CA MET A 127 -10.12 -13.75 0.49
C MET A 127 -10.59 -15.12 -0.01
N PRO A 128 -10.94 -16.06 0.88
CA PRO A 128 -11.47 -17.37 0.51
C PRO A 128 -12.97 -17.25 0.15
N ALA A 129 -13.57 -18.32 -0.36
CA ALA A 129 -14.99 -18.30 -0.73
C ALA A 129 -15.90 -18.23 0.51
N GLU A 130 -15.49 -18.88 1.59
CA GLU A 130 -16.11 -18.93 2.91
C GLU A 130 -16.31 -17.53 3.49
N PHE A 131 -15.34 -16.62 3.28
CA PHE A 131 -15.50 -15.22 3.64
C PHE A 131 -16.70 -14.59 2.94
N ILE A 132 -16.90 -14.85 1.65
CA ILE A 132 -18.03 -14.30 0.87
C ILE A 132 -19.36 -14.78 1.45
N PHE A 133 -19.48 -16.09 1.71
CA PHE A 133 -20.69 -16.67 2.29
C PHE A 133 -21.00 -16.07 3.67
N ASN A 134 -20.01 -16.01 4.57
CA ASN A 134 -20.18 -15.42 5.90
C ASN A 134 -20.62 -13.95 5.83
N ILE A 135 -20.07 -13.18 4.89
CA ILE A 135 -20.48 -11.78 4.71
C ILE A 135 -21.94 -11.67 4.23
N LEU A 136 -22.38 -12.54 3.33
CA LEU A 136 -23.79 -12.56 2.89
C LEU A 136 -24.74 -12.96 4.03
N GLU A 137 -24.35 -13.93 4.88
CA GLU A 137 -25.10 -14.34 6.07
C GLU A 137 -25.24 -13.21 7.10
N LEU A 138 -24.24 -12.33 7.20
CA LEU A 138 -24.36 -11.10 8.00
C LEU A 138 -25.39 -10.11 7.44
N GLY A 139 -26.03 -10.40 6.29
CA GLY A 139 -27.06 -9.58 5.67
C GLY A 139 -26.51 -8.43 4.81
N ILE A 140 -25.27 -8.57 4.32
CA ILE A 140 -24.78 -7.80 3.17
C ILE A 140 -25.42 -8.38 1.91
N LYS A 141 -25.95 -7.52 1.04
CA LYS A 141 -26.62 -7.92 -0.21
C LYS A 141 -25.70 -7.92 -1.42
N ARG A 142 -24.65 -7.09 -1.39
CA ARG A 142 -23.72 -6.90 -2.51
C ARG A 142 -22.29 -6.82 -2.02
N ILE A 143 -21.42 -7.62 -2.62
CA ILE A 143 -19.98 -7.60 -2.39
C ILE A 143 -19.28 -7.21 -3.70
N ILE A 144 -18.56 -6.09 -3.70
CA ILE A 144 -17.80 -5.61 -4.85
C ILE A 144 -16.31 -5.77 -4.54
N SER A 145 -15.61 -6.60 -5.30
CA SER A 145 -14.16 -6.76 -5.22
C SER A 145 -13.47 -5.92 -6.29
N ILE A 146 -12.86 -4.82 -5.88
CA ILE A 146 -11.99 -3.99 -6.74
C ILE A 146 -10.57 -4.58 -6.69
N GLN A 147 -10.18 -5.23 -7.77
CA GLN A 147 -8.91 -5.93 -7.94
C GLN A 147 -7.99 -5.19 -8.89
N CYS A 148 -6.69 -5.46 -8.80
CA CYS A 148 -5.74 -5.00 -9.81
C CYS A 148 -6.13 -5.58 -11.17
N GLU A 149 -5.73 -4.90 -12.23
CA GLU A 149 -5.54 -5.57 -13.51
C GLU A 149 -4.52 -6.70 -13.35
N ASP A 150 -4.68 -7.75 -14.13
CA ASP A 150 -3.92 -8.99 -13.95
C ASP A 150 -2.42 -8.77 -14.08
N GLU A 151 -2.01 -8.05 -15.12
CA GLU A 151 -0.61 -7.71 -15.37
C GLU A 151 -0.08 -6.67 -14.38
N PHE A 152 -0.96 -5.93 -13.70
CA PHE A 152 -0.56 -4.95 -12.67
C PHE A 152 -0.33 -5.59 -11.29
N CYS A 153 -0.78 -6.82 -11.07
CA CYS A 153 -0.84 -7.42 -9.74
C CYS A 153 0.50 -7.33 -8.98
N ARG A 154 0.49 -6.64 -7.83
CA ARG A 154 1.70 -6.47 -6.99
C ARG A 154 2.13 -7.75 -6.27
N TYR A 155 1.29 -8.78 -6.32
CA TYR A 155 1.57 -10.10 -5.76
C TYR A 155 1.69 -11.21 -6.83
N LYS A 156 2.06 -10.86 -8.06
CA LYS A 156 2.15 -11.79 -9.21
C LYS A 156 0.78 -12.45 -9.51
N GLU A 157 0.53 -13.63 -8.95
CA GLU A 157 -0.68 -14.43 -9.20
C GLU A 157 -1.88 -14.06 -8.32
N GLY A 158 -1.72 -13.08 -7.42
CA GLY A 158 -2.73 -12.67 -6.45
C GLY A 158 -4.11 -12.40 -7.05
N THR A 159 -4.13 -11.55 -8.08
CA THR A 159 -5.35 -11.15 -8.78
C THR A 159 -5.95 -12.31 -9.58
N LYS A 160 -5.13 -13.03 -10.35
CA LYS A 160 -5.57 -14.15 -11.20
C LYS A 160 -6.25 -15.23 -10.35
N ALA A 161 -5.64 -15.60 -9.22
CA ALA A 161 -6.21 -16.55 -8.27
C ALA A 161 -7.53 -16.06 -7.66
N SER A 162 -7.58 -14.80 -7.22
CA SER A 162 -8.79 -14.19 -6.63
C SER A 162 -9.95 -14.14 -7.62
N THR A 163 -9.70 -13.71 -8.87
CA THR A 163 -10.72 -13.61 -9.91
C THR A 163 -11.32 -14.97 -10.23
N LYS A 164 -10.49 -16.00 -10.44
CA LYS A 164 -10.98 -17.37 -10.69
C LYS A 164 -11.85 -17.86 -9.55
N ARG A 165 -11.41 -17.68 -8.30
CA ARG A 165 -12.18 -18.04 -7.10
C ARG A 165 -13.53 -17.32 -7.06
N MET A 166 -13.54 -15.99 -7.20
CA MET A 166 -14.77 -15.20 -7.11
C MET A 166 -15.75 -15.50 -8.25
N LEU A 167 -15.27 -15.77 -9.47
CA LEU A 167 -16.15 -16.16 -10.58
C LEU A 167 -16.80 -17.52 -10.32
N LEU A 168 -16.05 -18.49 -9.79
CA LEU A 168 -16.60 -19.78 -9.36
C LEU A 168 -17.60 -19.61 -8.21
N THR A 169 -17.24 -18.86 -7.17
CA THR A 169 -18.14 -18.55 -6.04
C THR A 169 -19.42 -17.89 -6.52
N ARG A 170 -19.35 -16.95 -7.48
CA ARG A 170 -20.54 -16.32 -8.05
C ARG A 170 -21.46 -17.33 -8.72
N LYS A 171 -20.92 -18.32 -9.45
CA LYS A 171 -21.73 -19.38 -10.05
C LYS A 171 -22.44 -20.23 -9.00
N VAL A 172 -21.73 -20.60 -7.94
CA VAL A 172 -22.35 -21.30 -6.81
C VAL A 172 -23.46 -20.46 -6.17
N LEU A 173 -23.25 -19.14 -6.00
CA LEU A 173 -24.27 -18.23 -5.47
C LEU A 173 -25.51 -18.15 -6.36
N GLU A 174 -25.33 -18.07 -7.68
CA GLU A 174 -26.43 -18.10 -8.67
C GLU A 174 -27.25 -19.40 -8.55
N ASP A 175 -26.59 -20.56 -8.43
CA ASP A 175 -27.26 -21.85 -8.25
C ASP A 175 -28.03 -21.94 -6.91
N LEU A 176 -27.57 -21.22 -5.88
CA LEU A 176 -28.24 -21.08 -4.59
C LEU A 176 -29.35 -20.00 -4.58
N GLY A 177 -29.65 -19.37 -5.72
CA GLY A 177 -30.71 -18.39 -5.87
C GLY A 177 -30.32 -16.95 -5.51
N TYR A 178 -29.03 -16.67 -5.28
CA TYR A 178 -28.56 -15.30 -5.15
C TYR A 178 -28.51 -14.62 -6.52
N PRO A 179 -28.76 -13.30 -6.58
CA PRO A 179 -28.69 -12.59 -7.84
C PRO A 179 -27.22 -12.42 -8.28
N SER A 180 -26.96 -12.34 -9.58
CA SER A 180 -25.59 -12.29 -10.14
C SER A 180 -24.76 -11.10 -9.63
N GLU A 181 -25.42 -10.01 -9.22
CA GLU A 181 -24.83 -8.82 -8.63
C GLU A 181 -24.46 -8.98 -7.14
N ALA A 182 -24.80 -10.10 -6.50
CA ALA A 182 -24.42 -10.36 -5.10
C ALA A 182 -22.89 -10.38 -4.93
N LEU A 183 -22.15 -10.79 -5.97
CA LEU A 183 -20.69 -10.77 -6.01
C LEU A 183 -20.19 -10.22 -7.35
N MET A 184 -19.54 -9.05 -7.31
CA MET A 184 -18.99 -8.38 -8.49
C MET A 184 -17.47 -8.27 -8.41
N VAL A 185 -16.79 -8.43 -9.55
CA VAL A 185 -15.35 -8.18 -9.68
C VAL A 185 -15.15 -7.01 -10.62
N ILE A 186 -14.43 -5.99 -10.15
CA ILE A 186 -14.06 -4.80 -10.93
C ILE A 186 -12.54 -4.77 -11.05
N LYS A 187 -12.04 -4.58 -12.27
CA LYS A 187 -10.61 -4.36 -12.55
C LYS A 187 -10.33 -2.87 -12.59
N TYR A 188 -9.33 -2.45 -11.82
CA TYR A 188 -8.84 -1.09 -11.82
C TYR A 188 -7.39 -1.09 -11.37
N SER A 189 -6.54 -0.33 -12.04
CA SER A 189 -5.17 -0.11 -11.60
C SER A 189 -4.76 1.32 -11.85
N ARG A 190 -4.11 1.92 -10.85
CA ARG A 190 -3.64 3.29 -10.93
C ARG A 190 -2.49 3.40 -11.93
N LYS A 191 -2.59 4.36 -12.84
CA LYS A 191 -1.60 4.65 -13.89
C LYS A 191 -0.97 6.02 -13.70
N ALA A 192 0.09 6.26 -14.44
CA ALA A 192 0.59 7.61 -14.64
C ALA A 192 -0.43 8.39 -15.51
N ILE A 193 -0.59 9.66 -15.21
CA ILE A 193 -1.37 10.63 -15.99
C ILE A 193 -0.43 11.72 -16.46
N TYR A 194 -0.73 12.35 -17.58
CA TYR A 194 0.10 13.41 -18.13
C TYR A 194 -0.73 14.60 -18.58
N PHE A 195 -0.12 15.78 -18.54
CA PHE A 195 -0.68 17.08 -18.88
C PHE A 195 0.19 17.66 -20.00
N THR A 196 -0.39 17.77 -21.20
CA THR A 196 0.38 18.12 -22.41
C THR A 196 0.88 19.56 -22.35
N GLU A 197 0.06 20.45 -21.82
CA GLU A 197 0.29 21.87 -21.65
C GLU A 197 1.45 22.22 -20.69
N GLU A 198 1.84 21.28 -19.82
CA GLU A 198 2.96 21.46 -18.88
C GLU A 198 4.26 20.80 -19.40
N CYS A 199 4.18 19.99 -20.47
CA CYS A 199 5.30 19.19 -20.94
C CYS A 199 6.26 20.00 -21.83
N VAL A 200 7.56 19.83 -21.60
CA VAL A 200 8.63 20.49 -22.38
C VAL A 200 9.39 19.54 -23.30
N GLY A 201 9.00 18.26 -23.39
CA GLY A 201 9.60 17.32 -24.34
C GLY A 201 11.02 16.90 -24.04
N CYS A 202 11.40 16.82 -22.76
CA CYS A 202 12.75 16.43 -22.36
C CYS A 202 12.96 14.91 -22.26
N ASP A 203 11.92 14.11 -22.45
CA ASP A 203 11.91 12.64 -22.49
C ASP A 203 12.48 11.89 -21.27
N LYS A 204 12.81 12.58 -20.18
CA LYS A 204 13.29 11.95 -18.93
C LYS A 204 12.35 10.85 -18.42
N CYS A 205 11.04 11.05 -18.58
CA CYS A 205 10.03 10.08 -18.19
C CYS A 205 10.13 8.76 -18.97
N VAL A 206 10.48 8.83 -20.26
CA VAL A 206 10.73 7.67 -21.12
C VAL A 206 11.96 6.91 -20.63
N PHE A 207 13.09 7.62 -20.48
CA PHE A 207 14.36 7.01 -20.09
C PHE A 207 14.35 6.37 -18.70
N ILE A 208 13.62 6.95 -17.74
CA ILE A 208 13.59 6.42 -16.38
C ILE A 208 12.61 5.27 -16.20
N CYS A 209 11.71 5.02 -17.16
CA CYS A 209 10.61 4.08 -16.97
C CYS A 209 11.13 2.62 -16.96
N PRO A 210 11.12 1.92 -15.81
CA PRO A 210 11.64 0.54 -15.74
C PRO A 210 10.75 -0.48 -16.47
N PHE A 211 9.54 -0.09 -16.82
CA PHE A 211 8.54 -0.97 -17.43
C PHE A 211 8.31 -0.69 -18.91
N GLU A 212 9.12 0.19 -19.51
CA GLU A 212 8.98 0.61 -20.92
C GLU A 212 7.52 0.98 -21.26
N ALA A 213 6.88 1.65 -20.30
CA ALA A 213 5.47 2.01 -20.34
C ALA A 213 5.21 3.41 -20.88
N ILE A 214 6.25 4.09 -21.37
CA ILE A 214 6.16 5.45 -21.89
C ILE A 214 6.93 5.50 -23.21
N GLU A 215 6.24 5.88 -24.27
CA GLU A 215 6.82 6.11 -25.60
C GLU A 215 6.99 7.61 -25.83
N ALA A 216 8.11 8.01 -26.43
CA ALA A 216 8.25 9.37 -26.96
C ALA A 216 7.44 9.49 -28.25
N GLU A 217 6.61 10.51 -28.37
CA GLU A 217 5.95 10.89 -29.63
C GLU A 217 6.43 12.28 -30.09
N ASP A 218 6.13 12.61 -31.34
CA ASP A 218 6.42 13.93 -31.90
C ASP A 218 5.76 15.05 -31.05
N LEU A 219 6.33 16.25 -31.08
CA LEU A 219 5.80 17.44 -30.38
C LEU A 219 5.80 17.32 -28.84
N ALA A 220 6.76 16.59 -28.26
CA ALA A 220 6.97 16.59 -26.80
C ALA A 220 5.85 15.91 -25.98
N THR A 221 5.03 15.03 -26.57
CA THR A 221 3.96 14.33 -25.86
C THR A 221 4.33 12.88 -25.53
N PRO A 222 4.58 12.52 -24.25
CA PRO A 222 4.79 11.13 -23.89
C PRO A 222 3.47 10.36 -23.94
N LYS A 223 3.47 9.19 -24.58
CA LYS A 223 2.34 8.28 -24.58
C LYS A 223 2.52 7.20 -23.52
N VAL A 224 1.59 7.14 -22.56
CA VAL A 224 1.60 6.11 -21.51
C VAL A 224 0.90 4.85 -22.01
N LEU A 225 1.64 3.75 -22.09
CA LEU A 225 1.10 2.42 -22.37
C LEU A 225 0.47 1.86 -21.09
N GLU A 226 -0.87 1.92 -21.01
CA GLU A 226 -1.60 1.60 -19.78
C GLU A 226 -1.37 0.16 -19.29
N ASP A 227 -1.31 -0.81 -20.20
CA ASP A 227 -1.09 -2.23 -19.92
C ASP A 227 0.27 -2.50 -19.23
N ARG A 228 1.29 -1.74 -19.62
CA ARG A 228 2.64 -1.84 -19.04
C ARG A 228 2.81 -0.99 -17.79
N CYS A 229 2.10 0.14 -17.70
CA CYS A 229 2.27 1.08 -16.62
C CYS A 229 1.89 0.47 -15.26
N LYS A 230 2.90 0.36 -14.39
CA LYS A 230 2.73 -0.13 -13.01
C LYS A 230 2.43 0.98 -12.00
N GLY A 231 2.27 2.23 -12.44
CA GLY A 231 1.99 3.36 -11.55
C GLY A 231 3.04 3.53 -10.44
N CYS A 232 4.32 3.28 -10.75
CA CYS A 232 5.41 3.32 -9.76
C CYS A 232 5.88 4.75 -9.42
N GLY A 233 5.56 5.73 -10.27
CA GLY A 233 5.90 7.14 -10.08
C GLY A 233 7.35 7.53 -10.41
N ALA A 234 8.16 6.64 -10.98
CA ALA A 234 9.53 6.98 -11.38
C ALA A 234 9.56 8.12 -12.40
N CYS A 235 8.61 8.14 -13.35
CA CYS A 235 8.46 9.23 -14.32
C CYS A 235 8.07 10.56 -13.67
N ALA A 236 7.21 10.53 -12.64
CA ALA A 236 6.78 11.73 -11.94
C ALA A 236 7.94 12.39 -11.19
N LEU A 237 8.80 11.59 -10.57
CA LEU A 237 9.97 12.05 -9.83
C LEU A 237 11.01 12.81 -10.67
N VAL A 238 11.14 12.47 -11.96
CA VAL A 238 12.13 13.11 -12.84
C VAL A 238 11.54 14.26 -13.66
N CYS A 239 10.24 14.54 -13.53
CA CYS A 239 9.55 15.57 -14.29
C CYS A 239 9.66 16.93 -13.58
N PRO A 240 10.49 17.87 -14.06
CA PRO A 240 10.68 19.15 -13.37
C PRO A 240 9.47 20.09 -13.46
N HIS A 241 8.54 19.83 -14.40
CA HIS A 241 7.33 20.63 -14.60
C HIS A 241 6.09 19.97 -14.01
N HIS A 242 6.22 18.79 -13.38
CA HIS A 242 5.09 17.97 -12.92
C HIS A 242 4.05 17.64 -14.02
N ALA A 243 4.45 17.69 -15.29
CA ALA A 243 3.62 17.36 -16.45
C ALA A 243 3.23 15.88 -16.53
N ILE A 244 3.92 14.99 -15.82
CA ILE A 244 3.52 13.58 -15.67
C ILE A 244 3.50 13.24 -14.19
N GLN A 245 2.38 12.68 -13.72
CA GLN A 245 2.12 12.41 -12.31
C GLN A 245 1.46 11.04 -12.15
N VAL A 246 1.20 10.63 -10.91
CA VAL A 246 0.48 9.39 -10.60
C VAL A 246 -0.91 9.78 -10.12
N LYS A 247 -1.95 9.28 -10.79
CA LYS A 247 -3.35 9.65 -10.51
C LYS A 247 -3.69 9.53 -9.02
N GLY A 248 -4.24 10.56 -8.38
CA GLY A 248 -4.60 10.60 -6.96
C GLY A 248 -3.42 10.80 -5.99
N PHE A 249 -2.21 10.98 -6.52
CA PHE A 249 -0.95 11.28 -5.83
C PHE A 249 -0.18 12.41 -6.52
N GLU A 250 -0.92 13.33 -7.11
CA GLU A 250 -0.41 14.55 -7.71
C GLU A 250 0.30 15.40 -6.65
N PHE A 251 1.40 16.05 -7.03
CA PHE A 251 2.30 16.75 -6.13
C PHE A 251 1.57 17.75 -5.22
N ASN A 252 0.73 18.59 -5.82
CA ASN A 252 -0.02 19.62 -5.09
C ASN A 252 -1.09 19.04 -4.16
N GLU A 253 -1.71 17.91 -4.54
CA GLU A 253 -2.66 17.23 -3.65
C GLU A 253 -1.96 16.65 -2.43
N VAL A 254 -0.83 15.99 -2.63
CA VAL A 254 0.00 15.43 -1.53
C VAL A 254 0.45 16.55 -0.59
N LEU A 255 0.95 17.65 -1.14
CA LEU A 255 1.32 18.86 -0.39
C LEU A 255 0.16 19.37 0.46
N LYS A 256 -1.02 19.57 -0.14
CA LYS A 256 -2.21 20.04 0.57
C LYS A 256 -2.62 19.11 1.71
N ARG A 257 -2.59 17.79 1.49
CA ARG A 257 -3.01 16.78 2.49
C ARG A 257 -2.25 16.89 3.80
N TYR A 258 -0.91 16.98 3.78
CA TYR A 258 -0.15 17.09 5.03
C TYR A 258 -0.14 18.50 5.61
N MET A 259 -0.29 19.54 4.78
CA MET A 259 -0.38 20.92 5.23
C MET A 259 -1.63 21.20 6.05
N ASP A 260 -2.80 20.73 5.58
CA ASP A 260 -4.08 20.89 6.29
C ASP A 260 -4.05 20.23 7.68
N VAL A 261 -3.32 19.12 7.80
CA VAL A 261 -3.14 18.40 9.07
C VAL A 261 -2.17 19.14 9.99
N ALA A 262 -1.06 19.65 9.45
CA ALA A 262 -0.06 20.41 10.22
C ALA A 262 -0.69 21.63 10.90
N VAL A 263 -1.53 22.39 10.19
CA VAL A 263 -2.23 23.57 10.72
C VAL A 263 -3.11 23.20 11.92
N LYS A 264 -3.92 22.14 11.80
CA LYS A 264 -4.83 21.68 12.86
C LYS A 264 -4.09 21.23 14.12
N LEU A 265 -2.95 20.56 13.96
CA LEU A 265 -2.21 19.99 15.10
C LEU A 265 -1.35 21.02 15.83
N LYS A 266 -0.78 22.00 15.10
CA LYS A 266 -0.10 23.13 15.73
C LYS A 266 -1.02 23.96 16.60
N ALA A 267 -2.28 24.15 16.18
CA ALA A 267 -3.29 24.84 16.99
C ALA A 267 -3.53 24.15 18.35
N ASN A 268 -3.27 22.84 18.44
CA ASN A 268 -3.44 22.06 19.67
C ASN A 268 -2.16 21.96 20.53
N GLY A 269 -1.09 22.70 20.20
CA GLY A 269 0.15 22.76 20.99
C GLY A 269 0.97 21.45 21.05
N LYS A 270 0.74 20.51 20.12
CA LYS A 270 1.46 19.23 20.08
C LYS A 270 2.89 19.41 19.54
N SER A 271 3.89 18.91 20.27
CA SER A 271 5.30 18.88 19.85
C SER A 271 6.02 17.65 20.48
N PRO A 272 7.01 17.04 19.80
CA PRO A 272 7.39 17.30 18.42
C PRO A 272 6.31 16.80 17.44
N LEU A 273 6.13 17.50 16.34
CA LEU A 273 5.23 17.07 15.26
C LEU A 273 6.04 16.42 14.14
N ILE A 274 5.76 15.15 13.85
CA ILE A 274 6.52 14.37 12.86
C ILE A 274 5.61 13.96 11.70
N LEU A 275 6.06 14.13 10.45
CA LEU A 275 5.39 13.59 9.27
C LEU A 275 5.98 12.23 8.90
N ALA A 276 5.16 11.20 8.74
CA ALA A 276 5.58 9.90 8.28
C ALA A 276 5.04 9.61 6.88
N PHE A 277 5.92 9.54 5.88
CA PHE A 277 5.58 9.01 4.56
C PHE A 277 5.64 7.48 4.61
N CYS A 278 4.48 6.83 4.57
CA CYS A 278 4.35 5.39 4.77
C CYS A 278 4.13 4.69 3.42
N CYS A 279 5.08 3.85 3.00
CA CYS A 279 4.85 2.95 1.87
C CYS A 279 3.71 1.99 2.19
N GLN A 280 2.73 1.88 1.29
CA GLN A 280 1.55 1.02 1.50
C GLN A 280 1.83 -0.49 1.74
N TRP A 281 3.07 -0.92 1.51
CA TRP A 281 3.52 -2.31 1.61
C TRP A 281 4.48 -2.57 2.78
N SER A 282 4.96 -1.53 3.46
CA SER A 282 6.01 -1.66 4.47
C SER A 282 5.46 -2.01 5.85
N GLU A 283 4.31 -1.44 6.21
CA GLU A 283 3.72 -1.58 7.53
C GLU A 283 2.19 -1.54 7.47
N PHE A 284 1.55 -2.70 7.60
CA PHE A 284 0.09 -2.79 7.49
C PHE A 284 -0.64 -2.33 8.76
N LYS A 285 -0.13 -2.70 9.95
CA LYS A 285 -0.79 -2.44 11.23
C LYS A 285 -0.96 -0.95 11.48
N ALA A 286 0.08 -0.16 11.23
CA ALA A 286 0.04 1.29 11.38
C ALA A 286 -0.82 2.00 10.32
N LEU A 287 -0.93 1.42 9.12
CA LEU A 287 -1.78 1.97 8.06
C LEU A 287 -3.26 1.67 8.27
N ASP A 288 -3.60 0.49 8.80
CA ASP A 288 -4.99 0.14 9.14
C ASP A 288 -5.46 0.83 10.42
N ASN A 289 -4.54 1.11 11.35
CA ASN A 289 -4.82 1.86 12.56
C ASN A 289 -3.85 3.05 12.75
N PRO A 290 -4.08 4.17 12.03
CA PRO A 290 -3.24 5.37 12.10
C PRO A 290 -3.05 5.95 13.50
N ASN A 291 -3.98 5.68 14.44
CA ASN A 291 -3.89 6.18 15.81
C ASN A 291 -2.62 5.73 16.53
N LEU A 292 -2.09 4.54 16.18
CA LEU A 292 -0.82 4.04 16.73
C LEU A 292 0.36 4.99 16.51
N LEU A 293 0.32 5.78 15.43
CA LEU A 293 1.31 6.80 15.11
C LEU A 293 0.89 8.17 15.65
N ILE A 294 -0.39 8.53 15.49
CA ILE A 294 -0.91 9.85 15.88
C ILE A 294 -0.79 10.09 17.39
N GLU A 295 -0.96 9.05 18.22
CA GLU A 295 -0.77 9.13 19.67
C GLU A 295 0.68 9.48 20.06
N LYS A 296 1.65 9.14 19.20
CA LYS A 296 3.07 9.50 19.34
C LYS A 296 3.42 10.82 18.63
N ASN A 297 2.42 11.61 18.22
CA ASN A 297 2.55 12.83 17.41
C ASN A 297 3.20 12.60 16.02
N VAL A 298 3.08 11.39 15.49
CA VAL A 298 3.53 11.02 14.16
C VAL A 298 2.33 10.95 13.23
N ILE A 299 2.35 11.73 12.15
CA ILE A 299 1.25 11.87 11.21
C ILE A 299 1.52 10.99 9.99
N PRO A 300 0.82 9.86 9.83
CA PRO A 300 1.00 9.02 8.67
C PRO A 300 0.35 9.63 7.44
N LEU A 301 1.13 9.71 6.37
CA LEU A 301 0.67 9.91 5.01
C LEU A 301 1.02 8.65 4.22
N GLU A 302 0.00 7.85 3.91
CA GLU A 302 0.19 6.69 3.06
C GLU A 302 0.51 7.11 1.62
N ILE A 303 1.54 6.50 1.03
CA ILE A 303 1.93 6.68 -0.37
C ILE A 303 2.00 5.33 -1.10
N PRO A 304 1.72 5.27 -2.43
CA PRO A 304 1.66 4.02 -3.17
C PRO A 304 3.01 3.31 -3.21
N CYS A 305 4.08 4.11 -3.25
CA CYS A 305 5.44 3.64 -3.16
C CYS A 305 6.34 4.80 -2.75
N PHE A 306 7.32 4.51 -1.92
CA PHE A 306 8.36 5.48 -1.59
C PHE A 306 9.22 5.87 -2.81
N ASN A 307 9.26 5.03 -3.85
CA ASN A 307 9.94 5.33 -5.11
C ASN A 307 9.41 6.58 -5.81
N ALA A 308 8.16 6.96 -5.55
CA ALA A 308 7.53 8.14 -6.12
C ALA A 308 7.70 9.38 -5.24
N LEU A 309 8.30 9.26 -4.04
CA LEU A 309 8.39 10.39 -3.13
C LEU A 309 9.46 11.37 -3.60
N ASP A 310 9.01 12.55 -4.03
CA ASP A 310 9.87 13.69 -4.30
C ASP A 310 10.51 14.19 -2.99
N PRO A 311 11.86 14.29 -2.90
CA PRO A 311 12.57 14.90 -1.77
C PRO A 311 12.06 16.29 -1.37
N VAL A 312 11.51 17.06 -2.32
CA VAL A 312 10.94 18.39 -2.07
C VAL A 312 9.80 18.33 -1.06
N HIS A 313 9.03 17.23 -0.98
CA HIS A 313 8.00 17.08 0.05
C HIS A 313 8.58 17.05 1.46
N VAL A 314 9.77 16.47 1.65
CA VAL A 314 10.46 16.46 2.96
C VAL A 314 10.87 17.88 3.34
N VAL A 315 11.47 18.62 2.40
CA VAL A 315 11.88 20.01 2.62
C VAL A 315 10.65 20.89 2.93
N ASN A 316 9.58 20.73 2.15
CA ASN A 316 8.33 21.46 2.37
C ASN A 316 7.70 21.13 3.73
N ALA A 317 7.68 19.87 4.14
CA ALA A 317 7.16 19.50 5.46
C ALA A 317 7.95 20.18 6.60
N LEU A 318 9.29 20.11 6.57
CA LEU A 318 10.14 20.76 7.57
C LEU A 318 9.95 22.29 7.57
N LYS A 319 9.91 22.93 6.39
CA LYS A 319 9.66 24.38 6.26
C LYS A 319 8.31 24.79 6.84
N ASN A 320 7.31 23.93 6.71
CA ASN A 320 5.96 24.17 7.22
C ASN A 320 5.77 23.68 8.67
N GLY A 321 6.88 23.44 9.38
CA GLY A 321 6.97 23.26 10.82
C GLY A 321 6.54 21.90 11.34
N PHE A 322 6.82 20.86 10.57
CA PHE A 322 7.13 19.56 11.16
C PHE A 322 8.55 19.61 11.77
N ASP A 323 8.71 19.07 12.96
CA ASP A 323 10.01 19.00 13.67
C ASP A 323 10.91 17.90 13.11
N GLY A 324 10.29 16.88 12.51
CA GLY A 324 10.97 15.78 11.82
C GLY A 324 10.09 15.16 10.74
N VAL A 325 10.72 14.49 9.79
CA VAL A 325 10.07 13.74 8.72
C VAL A 325 10.68 12.35 8.68
N VAL A 326 9.86 11.32 8.50
CA VAL A 326 10.32 9.94 8.44
C VAL A 326 9.72 9.24 7.22
N GLY A 327 10.55 8.50 6.49
CA GLY A 327 10.09 7.57 5.46
C GLY A 327 9.99 6.16 6.05
N ILE A 328 8.81 5.58 6.10
CA ILE A 328 8.61 4.17 6.49
C ILE A 328 8.55 3.35 5.21
N VAL A 329 9.56 2.50 5.00
CA VAL A 329 9.85 1.87 3.71
C VAL A 329 9.99 0.36 3.82
N CYS A 330 9.70 -0.35 2.73
CA CYS A 330 9.85 -1.81 2.69
C CYS A 330 11.31 -2.20 2.78
N SER A 331 11.56 -3.39 3.34
CA SER A 331 12.84 -4.06 3.15
C SER A 331 13.16 -4.37 1.69
N ASP A 332 14.44 -4.60 1.36
CA ASP A 332 14.87 -4.78 -0.03
C ASP A 332 14.17 -6.00 -0.63
N ASP A 333 14.08 -7.06 0.17
CA ASP A 333 13.41 -8.31 -0.19
C ASP A 333 11.87 -8.19 -0.23
N ASP A 334 11.30 -7.17 0.40
CA ASP A 334 9.86 -6.94 0.47
C ASP A 334 9.32 -5.96 -0.58
N CYS A 335 10.20 -5.22 -1.25
CA CYS A 335 9.79 -4.21 -2.20
C CYS A 335 9.03 -4.82 -3.39
N LYS A 336 7.78 -4.39 -3.57
CA LYS A 336 6.91 -4.86 -4.68
C LYS A 336 7.26 -4.24 -6.03
N LEU A 337 8.20 -3.31 -6.06
CA LEU A 337 8.68 -2.58 -7.24
C LEU A 337 10.22 -2.60 -7.33
N ARG A 338 10.86 -3.65 -6.79
CA ARG A 338 12.31 -3.91 -6.67
C ARG A 338 13.23 -2.81 -7.22
N GLU A 339 13.25 -2.62 -8.53
CA GLU A 339 14.09 -1.64 -9.25
C GLU A 339 13.99 -0.19 -8.73
N GLY A 340 12.82 0.29 -8.34
CA GLY A 340 12.71 1.70 -7.94
C GLY A 340 13.24 2.02 -6.53
N ARG A 341 13.50 1.02 -5.66
CA ARG A 341 13.99 1.29 -4.30
C ARG A 341 15.40 1.91 -4.35
N ILE A 342 16.24 1.44 -5.26
CA ILE A 342 17.61 1.94 -5.42
C ILE A 342 17.60 3.45 -5.69
N ILE A 343 16.79 3.89 -6.67
CA ILE A 343 16.64 5.30 -7.04
C ILE A 343 16.21 6.13 -5.82
N SER A 344 15.20 5.65 -5.09
CA SER A 344 14.67 6.35 -3.92
C SER A 344 15.73 6.50 -2.82
N LYS A 345 16.51 5.46 -2.55
CA LYS A 345 17.57 5.48 -1.53
C LYS A 345 18.64 6.51 -1.87
N THR A 346 19.11 6.52 -3.12
CA THR A 346 20.08 7.51 -3.60
C THR A 346 19.55 8.94 -3.42
N ASN A 347 18.32 9.20 -3.83
CA ASN A 347 17.72 10.54 -3.68
C ASN A 347 17.61 10.97 -2.21
N MET A 348 17.29 10.04 -1.32
CA MET A 348 17.20 10.32 0.12
C MET A 348 18.55 10.53 0.78
N ASP A 349 19.60 9.85 0.33
CA ASP A 349 20.96 10.09 0.82
C ASP A 349 21.48 11.45 0.34
N VAL A 350 21.18 11.85 -0.90
CA VAL A 350 21.43 13.22 -1.39
C VAL A 350 20.64 14.25 -0.56
N LEU A 351 19.37 13.99 -0.28
CA LEU A 351 18.53 14.86 0.54
C LEU A 351 19.13 15.11 1.93
N LYS A 352 19.68 14.08 2.59
CA LYS A 352 20.34 14.26 3.90
C LYS A 352 21.50 15.26 3.82
N ILE A 353 22.35 15.16 2.79
CA ILE A 353 23.44 16.10 2.55
C ILE A 353 22.91 17.52 2.36
N VAL A 354 21.81 17.68 1.62
CA VAL A 354 21.15 18.98 1.43
C VAL A 354 20.64 19.52 2.76
N LEU A 355 19.90 18.71 3.54
CA LEU A 355 19.37 19.12 4.84
C LEU A 355 20.47 19.54 5.82
N ASP A 356 21.62 18.85 5.80
CA ASP A 356 22.77 19.21 6.63
C ASP A 356 23.30 20.61 6.30
N ARG A 357 23.37 20.98 5.01
CA ARG A 357 23.77 22.33 4.58
C ARG A 357 22.80 23.43 5.02
N PHE A 358 21.53 23.09 5.21
CA PHE A 358 20.50 24.01 5.72
C PHE A 358 20.35 23.98 7.25
N GLY A 359 21.22 23.28 7.98
CA GLY A 359 21.15 23.18 9.44
C GLY A 359 19.96 22.36 9.96
N LEU A 360 19.43 21.45 9.13
CA LEU A 360 18.31 20.54 9.43
C LEU A 360 18.78 19.10 9.68
N THR A 361 20.05 18.94 10.09
CA THR A 361 20.67 17.64 10.35
C THR A 361 19.85 16.78 11.29
N GLY A 362 19.72 15.51 10.94
CA GLY A 362 19.06 14.50 11.76
C GLY A 362 17.54 14.57 11.82
N ARG A 363 16.90 15.54 11.13
CA ARG A 363 15.43 15.67 11.06
C ARG A 363 14.75 14.77 10.04
N PHE A 364 15.51 14.03 9.24
CA PHE A 364 14.99 13.09 8.28
C PHE A 364 15.67 11.72 8.39
N GLU A 365 14.87 10.66 8.45
CA GLU A 365 15.36 9.27 8.45
C GLU A 365 14.47 8.34 7.63
N LEU A 366 15.06 7.24 7.17
CA LEU A 366 14.34 6.11 6.57
C LEU A 366 14.30 4.97 7.57
N LEU A 367 13.09 4.51 7.92
CA LEU A 367 12.86 3.35 8.75
C LEU A 367 12.44 2.18 7.86
N GLU A 368 13.35 1.23 7.70
CA GLU A 368 13.10 0.00 6.96
C GLU A 368 12.28 -0.98 7.80
N THR A 369 11.15 -1.48 7.27
CA THR A 369 10.27 -2.42 7.95
C THR A 369 9.95 -3.61 7.05
N SER A 370 9.54 -4.71 7.67
CA SER A 370 9.12 -5.91 6.95
C SER A 370 7.75 -6.35 7.46
N PRO A 371 6.76 -6.54 6.58
CA PRO A 371 5.46 -7.07 6.97
C PRO A 371 5.52 -8.55 7.39
N ARG A 372 6.67 -9.24 7.22
CA ARG A 372 6.83 -10.66 7.54
C ARG A 372 6.93 -10.93 9.04
N PHE A 373 7.35 -9.91 9.79
CA PHE A 373 7.61 -10.02 11.22
C PHE A 373 6.78 -8.99 11.97
N MET A 374 6.27 -9.39 13.13
CA MET A 374 5.52 -8.50 14.00
C MET A 374 6.41 -7.42 14.60
N ASN A 375 5.82 -6.24 14.85
CA ASN A 375 6.39 -5.14 15.64
C ASN A 375 7.75 -4.61 15.13
N THR A 376 8.02 -4.67 13.83
CA THR A 376 9.30 -4.18 13.26
C THR A 376 9.46 -2.66 13.28
N LEU A 377 8.35 -1.91 13.27
CA LEU A 377 8.34 -0.45 13.26
C LEU A 377 8.49 0.16 14.67
N GLU A 378 7.83 -0.41 15.68
CA GLU A 378 7.57 0.26 16.97
C GLU A 378 8.86 0.79 17.62
N LYS A 379 9.87 -0.06 17.78
CA LYS A 379 11.16 0.32 18.37
C LYS A 379 11.89 1.39 17.56
N LYS A 380 11.94 1.24 16.24
CA LYS A 380 12.64 2.17 15.33
C LYS A 380 12.00 3.55 15.35
N LEU A 381 10.67 3.58 15.40
CA LEU A 381 9.90 4.82 15.48
C LEU A 381 10.13 5.52 16.82
N ASP A 382 10.14 4.77 17.92
CA ASP A 382 10.37 5.33 19.26
C ASP A 382 11.78 5.93 19.39
N ASP A 383 12.77 5.30 18.79
CA ASP A 383 14.13 5.85 18.68
C ASP A 383 14.13 7.18 17.91
N PHE A 384 13.43 7.24 16.77
CA PHE A 384 13.33 8.46 15.97
C PHE A 384 12.56 9.58 16.68
N VAL A 385 11.43 9.27 17.32
CA VAL A 385 10.64 10.25 18.09
C VAL A 385 11.49 10.84 19.21
N ARG A 386 12.21 10.01 19.98
CA ARG A 386 13.12 10.48 21.03
C ARG A 386 14.24 11.37 20.47
N LYS A 387 14.80 11.00 19.32
CA LYS A 387 15.81 11.81 18.64
C LYS A 387 15.27 13.21 18.30
N ILE A 388 14.08 13.30 17.70
CA ILE A 388 13.48 14.58 17.33
C ILE A 388 13.12 15.42 18.58
N SER A 389 12.62 14.80 19.64
CA SER A 389 12.33 15.51 20.91
C SER A 389 13.57 16.15 21.55
N ASN A 390 14.75 15.57 21.34
CA ASN A 390 16.01 16.10 21.86
C ASN A 390 16.64 17.19 20.97
N LEU A 391 16.12 17.38 19.75
CA LEU A 391 16.55 18.48 18.89
C LEU A 391 15.79 19.75 19.28
N SER A 392 16.49 20.89 19.25
CA SER A 392 15.80 22.19 19.32
C SER A 392 14.74 22.30 18.22
N SER A 393 13.66 23.06 18.42
CA SER A 393 12.64 23.25 17.38
C SER A 393 13.27 23.76 16.08
N ALA A 394 12.76 23.30 14.93
CA ALA A 394 13.29 23.73 13.63
C ALA A 394 13.17 25.26 13.49
N LYS A 395 14.30 25.96 13.34
CA LYS A 395 14.26 27.37 12.94
C LYS A 395 13.72 27.45 11.51
N PRO A 396 12.87 28.44 11.17
CA PRO A 396 12.41 28.62 9.80
C PRO A 396 13.61 28.75 8.86
N ILE A 397 13.57 28.05 7.72
CA ILE A 397 14.58 28.20 6.66
C ILE A 397 14.48 29.65 6.16
N GLN A 398 15.47 30.48 6.49
CA GLN A 398 15.60 31.81 5.90
C GLN A 398 16.15 31.63 4.48
N VAL A 399 15.25 31.59 3.50
CA VAL A 399 15.66 31.77 2.10
C VAL A 399 16.01 33.24 1.97
N LYS A 400 17.29 33.56 1.77
CA LYS A 400 17.67 34.89 1.33
C LYS A 400 17.07 35.05 -0.06
N GLU A 401 16.06 35.91 -0.20
CA GLU A 401 15.65 36.44 -1.49
C GLU A 401 16.81 37.32 -1.97
N GLU A 402 17.75 36.73 -2.70
CA GLU A 402 18.65 37.51 -3.53
C GLU A 402 17.85 37.90 -4.78
N VAL A 403 17.61 39.21 -4.87
CA VAL A 403 16.79 39.96 -5.85
C VAL A 403 17.23 39.72 -7.29
#